data_AF-A0A417YM58-F1
#
_entry.id   AF-A0A417YM58-F1
#
_cell.length_a   1.000
_cell.length_b   1.000
_cell.length_c   1.000
_cell.angle_alpha   90.00
_cell.angle_beta   90.00
_cell.angle_gamma   90.00
#
_symmetry.space_group_name_H-M   'P 1'
#
loop_
_entity.id
_entity.type
_entity.pdbx_description
1 polymer ?
#
loop_
_entity_poly.entity_id
_entity_poly.type
_entity_poly.pdbx_seq_one_letter_code
_entity_poly.pdbx_strand_id
1 'polypeptide(L)'
;MKNKDTIYDIVVHTVNLILLGAIGFLAFFSVVNISPHRDPVSDMFGFGTIIFLTVMWAINYWFQFKKRKWILPIAGTVLFVAIALFILDVGIPFLYDTFIR
;
A
#
# COMPACT_ATOMS: atom_id res chain seq x y z
N MET A 1 31.75 -13.34 -2.73
CA MET A 1 30.60 -12.78 -3.50
C MET A 1 29.27 -13.35 -2.99
N LYS A 2 29.15 -14.67 -2.79
CA LYS A 2 27.93 -15.35 -2.27
C LYS A 2 27.22 -14.65 -1.09
N ASN A 3 27.95 -14.19 -0.07
CA ASN A 3 27.35 -13.50 1.09
C ASN A 3 26.65 -12.18 0.75
N LYS A 4 27.13 -11.40 -0.21
CA LYS A 4 26.52 -10.10 -0.54
C LYS A 4 25.17 -10.28 -1.23
N ASP A 5 25.06 -11.28 -2.11
CA ASP A 5 23.81 -11.62 -2.79
C ASP A 5 22.79 -12.22 -1.81
N THR A 6 23.24 -13.08 -0.90
CA THR A 6 22.40 -13.62 0.18
C THR A 6 21.90 -12.52 1.12
N ILE A 7 22.76 -11.59 1.53
CA ILE A 7 22.35 -10.45 2.38
C ILE A 7 21.34 -9.57 1.64
N TYR A 8 21.55 -9.29 0.35
CA TYR A 8 20.60 -8.52 -0.45
C TYR A 8 19.23 -9.20 -0.48
N ASP A 9 19.18 -10.50 -0.77
CA ASP A 9 17.93 -11.24 -0.88
C ASP A 9 17.17 -11.23 0.47
N ILE A 10 17.87 -11.46 1.58
CA ILE A 10 17.29 -11.38 2.93
C ILE A 10 16.67 -10.00 3.18
N VAL A 11 17.43 -8.92 2.96
CA VAL A 11 16.95 -7.55 3.20
C VAL A 11 15.73 -7.23 2.35
N VAL A 12 15.76 -7.56 1.06
CA VAL A 12 14.63 -7.33 0.14
C VAL A 12 13.40 -8.11 0.58
N HIS A 13 13.53 -9.39 0.92
CA HIS A 13 12.41 -10.20 1.42
C HIS A 13 11.82 -9.63 2.71
N THR A 14 12.67 -9.31 3.69
CA THR A 14 12.23 -8.78 4.98
C THR A 14 11.48 -7.46 4.82
N VAL A 15 12.02 -6.51 4.04
CA VAL A 15 11.36 -5.22 3.83
C VAL A 15 10.02 -5.39 3.12
N ASN A 16 9.94 -6.25 2.09
CA ASN A 16 8.67 -6.44 1.38
C ASN A 16 7.63 -7.16 2.21
N LEU A 17 8.03 -8.05 3.12
CA LEU A 17 7.11 -8.65 4.10
C LEU A 17 6.55 -7.60 5.06
N ILE A 18 7.39 -6.66 5.55
CA ILE A 18 6.92 -5.55 6.39
C ILE A 18 5.93 -4.67 5.63
N LEU A 19 6.25 -4.31 4.38
CA LEU A 19 5.36 -3.51 3.52
C LEU A 19 4.04 -4.23 3.24
N LEU A 20 4.08 -5.53 2.97
CA LEU A 20 2.88 -6.34 2.78
C LEU A 20 2.06 -6.41 4.08
N GLY A 21 2.71 -6.54 5.23
CA GLY A 21 2.08 -6.47 6.54
C GLY A 21 1.36 -5.15 6.77
N ALA A 22 1.96 -4.02 6.37
CA ALA A 22 1.32 -2.70 6.45
C ALA A 22 0.09 -2.60 5.53
N ILE A 23 0.17 -3.09 4.29
CA ILE A 23 -0.99 -3.15 3.38
C ILE A 23 -2.10 -4.04 3.97
N GLY A 24 -1.72 -5.20 4.51
CA GLY A 24 -2.66 -6.12 5.19
C GLY A 24 -3.30 -5.50 6.42
N PHE A 25 -2.56 -4.71 7.19
CA PHE A 25 -3.09 -3.95 8.31
C PHE A 25 -4.14 -2.93 7.85
N LEU A 26 -3.85 -2.15 6.80
CA LEU A 26 -4.83 -1.22 6.21
C LEU A 26 -6.09 -1.94 5.72
N ALA A 27 -5.92 -3.08 5.05
CA ALA A 27 -7.03 -3.91 4.59
C ALA A 27 -7.86 -4.48 5.73
N PHE A 28 -7.24 -4.88 6.84
CA PHE A 28 -7.96 -5.35 8.02
C PHE A 28 -8.82 -4.22 8.59
N PHE A 29 -8.27 -3.03 8.83
CA PHE A 29 -9.02 -1.90 9.38
C PHE A 29 -10.09 -1.37 8.44
N SER A 30 -9.93 -1.48 7.12
CA SER A 30 -10.99 -1.12 6.18
C SER A 30 -12.22 -2.03 6.34
N VAL A 31 -12.01 -3.32 6.63
CA VAL A 31 -13.07 -4.32 6.84
C VAL A 31 -13.62 -4.35 8.27
N VAL A 32 -12.82 -4.09 9.31
CA VAL A 32 -13.29 -4.21 10.70
C VAL A 32 -13.96 -2.92 11.19
N ASN A 33 -13.66 -1.78 10.59
CA ASN A 33 -14.21 -0.48 10.97
C ASN A 33 -15.53 -0.15 10.21
N ILE A 34 -16.41 -1.13 10.01
CA ILE A 34 -17.72 -0.94 9.37
C ILE A 34 -18.66 -0.30 10.40
N SER A 35 -18.70 1.03 10.43
CA SER A 35 -19.79 1.76 11.07
C SER A 35 -21.08 1.55 10.27
N PRO A 36 -22.26 1.36 10.90
CA PRO A 36 -23.52 1.14 10.19
C PRO A 36 -23.99 2.32 9.32
N HIS A 37 -23.28 3.45 9.33
CA HIS A 37 -23.56 4.66 8.53
C HIS A 37 -22.51 4.93 7.43
N ARG A 38 -21.71 3.94 7.02
CA ARG A 38 -20.72 4.14 5.94
C ARG A 38 -21.36 4.18 4.56
N ASP A 39 -20.94 5.16 3.77
CA ASP A 39 -21.35 5.34 2.37
C ASP A 39 -20.76 4.20 1.49
N PRO A 40 -21.60 3.48 0.72
CA PRO A 40 -21.15 2.40 -0.18
C PRO A 40 -20.04 2.82 -1.15
N VAL A 41 -20.02 4.09 -1.57
CA VAL A 41 -19.02 4.64 -2.49
C VAL A 41 -17.66 4.68 -1.80
N SER A 42 -17.60 5.13 -0.55
CA SER A 42 -16.37 5.20 0.23
C SER A 42 -15.76 3.80 0.43
N ASP A 43 -16.58 2.79 0.65
CA ASP A 43 -16.12 1.40 0.82
C ASP A 43 -15.55 0.82 -0.48
N MET A 44 -16.18 1.11 -1.62
CA MET A 44 -15.67 0.71 -2.94
C MET A 44 -14.30 1.36 -3.24
N PHE A 45 -14.13 2.65 -2.93
CA PHE A 45 -12.85 3.34 -3.08
C PHE A 45 -11.78 2.78 -2.14
N GLY A 46 -12.12 2.49 -0.89
CA GLY A 46 -11.23 1.83 0.06
C GLY A 46 -10.74 0.49 -0.46
N PHE A 47 -11.65 -0.37 -0.92
CA PHE A 47 -11.30 -1.67 -1.50
C PHE A 47 -10.43 -1.55 -2.76
N GLY A 48 -10.79 -0.65 -3.68
CA GLY A 48 -10.00 -0.38 -4.89
C GLY A 48 -8.58 0.09 -4.57
N THR A 49 -8.42 0.93 -3.54
CA THR A 49 -7.11 1.42 -3.07
C THR A 49 -6.24 0.29 -2.54
N ILE A 50 -6.81 -0.65 -1.77
CA ILE A 50 -6.08 -1.82 -1.26
C ILE A 50 -5.61 -2.73 -2.41
N ILE A 51 -6.48 -2.99 -3.40
CA ILE A 51 -6.10 -3.76 -4.60
C ILE A 51 -4.93 -3.06 -5.30
N PHE A 52 -5.05 -1.77 -5.55
CA PHE A 52 -4.01 -0.98 -6.21
C PHE A 52 -2.67 -1.06 -5.47
N LEU A 53 -2.67 -0.85 -4.15
CA LEU A 53 -1.46 -0.95 -3.32
C LEU A 53 -0.82 -2.34 -3.41
N THR A 54 -1.63 -3.39 -3.36
CA THR A 54 -1.15 -4.78 -3.44
C THR A 54 -0.50 -5.08 -4.79
N VAL A 55 -1.12 -4.63 -5.89
CA VAL A 55 -0.58 -4.79 -7.24
C VAL A 55 0.72 -4.02 -7.41
N MET A 56 0.77 -2.76 -6.97
CA MET A 56 1.98 -1.94 -7.07
C MET A 56 3.11 -2.50 -6.21
N TRP A 57 2.81 -2.99 -5.01
CA TRP A 57 3.77 -3.72 -4.18
C TRP A 57 4.34 -4.94 -4.92
N ALA A 58 3.49 -5.78 -5.53
CA ALA A 58 3.93 -6.97 -6.24
C ALA A 58 4.83 -6.64 -7.44
N ILE A 59 4.48 -5.61 -8.22
CA ILE A 59 5.29 -5.13 -9.36
C ILE A 59 6.65 -4.62 -8.88
N ASN A 60 6.67 -3.78 -7.84
CA ASN A 60 7.92 -3.24 -7.30
C ASN A 60 8.82 -4.34 -6.76
N TYR A 61 8.24 -5.29 -6.02
CA TYR A 61 8.96 -6.43 -5.47
C TYR A 61 9.58 -7.30 -6.56
N TRP A 62 8.82 -7.61 -7.61
CA TRP A 62 9.33 -8.32 -8.79
C TRP A 62 10.49 -7.58 -9.45
N PHE A 63 10.38 -6.26 -9.58
CA PHE A 63 11.42 -5.43 -10.18
C PHE A 63 12.72 -5.43 -9.35
N GLN A 64 12.62 -5.40 -8.02
CA GLN A 64 13.77 -5.48 -7.11
C GLN A 64 14.54 -6.79 -7.27
N PHE A 65 13.83 -7.91 -7.47
CA PHE A 65 14.45 -9.21 -7.74
C PHE A 65 15.13 -9.25 -9.11
N LYS A 66 14.44 -8.78 -10.15
CA LYS A 66 14.95 -8.81 -11.54
C LYS A 66 16.14 -7.88 -11.76
N LYS A 67 16.13 -6.69 -11.15
CA LYS A 67 17.11 -5.63 -11.43
C LYS A 67 18.15 -5.42 -10.33
N ARG A 68 18.02 -6.11 -9.19
CA ARG A 68 18.90 -5.96 -8.02
C ARG A 68 19.02 -4.49 -7.54
N LYS A 69 18.00 -3.67 -7.79
CA LYS A 69 17.88 -2.27 -7.33
C LYS A 69 16.71 -2.16 -6.37
N TRP A 70 17.01 -1.89 -5.10
CA TRP A 70 16.04 -2.01 -4.00
C TRP A 70 15.51 -0.68 -3.48
N ILE A 71 16.35 0.37 -3.39
CA ILE A 71 15.97 1.66 -2.82
C ILE A 71 14.83 2.33 -3.59
N LEU A 72 14.95 2.45 -4.91
CA LEU A 72 13.98 3.17 -5.74
C LEU A 72 12.58 2.52 -5.72
N PRO A 73 12.44 1.18 -5.85
CA PRO A 73 11.11 0.57 -5.76
C PRO A 73 10.54 0.56 -4.33
N ILE A 74 11.37 0.52 -3.26
CA ILE A 74 10.88 0.71 -1.88
C ILE A 74 10.30 2.11 -1.72
N ALA A 75 11.02 3.14 -2.15
CA ALA A 75 10.56 4.52 -2.08
C ALA A 75 9.24 4.71 -2.84
N GLY A 76 9.10 4.05 -4.01
CA GLY A 76 7.84 4.01 -4.75
C GLY A 76 6.69 3.39 -3.95
N THR A 77 6.88 2.21 -3.37
CA THR A 77 5.84 1.54 -2.56
C THR A 77 5.45 2.38 -1.33
N VAL A 78 6.43 2.95 -0.62
CA VAL A 78 6.16 3.82 0.54
C VAL A 78 5.39 5.07 0.13
N LEU A 79 5.77 5.70 -0.99
CA LEU A 79 5.04 6.84 -1.53
C LEU A 79 3.59 6.48 -1.87
N PHE A 80 3.34 5.32 -2.50
CA PHE A 80 1.98 4.89 -2.79
C PHE A 80 1.15 4.65 -1.53
N VAL A 81 1.73 4.06 -0.48
CA VAL A 81 1.07 3.90 0.82
C VAL A 81 0.74 5.26 1.44
N ALA A 82 1.66 6.23 1.40
CA ALA A 82 1.42 7.57 1.92
C ALA A 82 0.31 8.31 1.16
N ILE A 83 0.30 8.20 -0.17
CA ILE A 83 -0.76 8.77 -1.01
C ILE A 83 -2.11 8.11 -0.70
N ALA A 84 -2.14 6.79 -0.53
CA ALA A 84 -3.36 6.07 -0.19
C ALA A 84 -3.94 6.54 1.16
N LEU A 85 -3.10 6.67 2.19
CA LEU A 85 -3.52 7.21 3.48
C LEU A 85 -4.07 8.63 3.34
N PHE A 86 -3.37 9.49 2.60
CA PHE A 86 -3.83 10.86 2.36
C PHE A 86 -5.17 10.93 1.63
N ILE A 87 -5.38 10.12 0.59
CA ILE A 87 -6.65 10.07 -0.15
C ILE A 87 -7.77 9.57 0.74
N LEU A 88 -7.56 8.49 1.49
CA LEU A 88 -8.59 7.87 2.32
C LEU A 88 -8.97 8.76 3.52
N ASP A 89 -8.01 9.35 4.21
CA ASP A 89 -8.25 10.10 5.45
C ASP A 89 -8.56 11.58 5.23
N VAL A 90 -8.08 12.18 4.13
CA VAL A 90 -8.21 13.62 3.86
C VAL A 90 -8.95 13.89 2.56
N GLY A 91 -8.56 13.22 1.47
CA GLY A 91 -9.10 13.48 0.14
C GLY A 91 -10.59 13.20 0.02
N ILE A 92 -11.02 11.97 0.36
CA ILE A 92 -12.42 11.56 0.26
C ILE A 92 -13.31 12.41 1.17
N PRO A 93 -13.00 12.61 2.47
CA PRO A 93 -13.81 13.47 3.34
C PRO A 93 -13.91 14.91 2.82
N PHE A 94 -12.80 15.50 2.38
CA PHE A 94 -12.79 16.87 1.84
C PHE A 94 -13.68 17.00 0.59
N LEU A 95 -13.58 16.06 -0.36
CA LEU A 95 -14.38 16.10 -1.58
C LEU A 95 -15.87 15.90 -1.29
N TYR A 96 -16.20 15.02 -0.35
CA TYR A 96 -17.58 14.80 0.07
C TYR A 96 -18.20 16.05 0.69
N ASP A 97 -17.51 16.68 1.65
CA ASP A 97 -17.99 17.91 2.30
C ASP A 97 -18.06 19.11 1.34
N THR A 98 -17.21 19.18 0.32
CA THR A 98 -17.16 20.35 -0.59
C THR A 98 -18.16 20.26 -1.75
N PHE A 99 -18.39 19.06 -2.29
CA PHE A 99 -19.13 18.90 -3.55
C PHE A 99 -20.44 18.12 -3.42
N ILE A 100 -20.63 17.36 -2.35
CA ILE A 100 -21.81 16.48 -2.18
C ILE A 100 -22.73 17.00 -1.08
N ARG A 101 -22.17 17.44 0.05
CA ARG A 101 -22.91 18.00 1.18
C ARG A 101 -23.33 19.45 0.94
#